data_AF-J4HV11-F1
#
_entry.id   AF-J4HV11-F1
#
_cell.length_a   1.000
_cell.length_b   1.000
_cell.length_c   1.000
_cell.angle_alpha   90.00
_cell.angle_beta   90.00
_cell.angle_gamma   90.00
#
_symmetry.space_group_name_H-M   'P 1'
#
loop_
_entity.id
_entity.type
_entity.pdbx_description
1 polymer ?
#
loop_
_entity_poly.entity_id
_entity_poly.type
_entity_poly.pdbx_seq_one_letter_code
_entity_poly.pdbx_strand_id
1 'polypeptide(L)'
;MAHSLAEECTPLKREYDACFNAWFEGYLEPAVSAAAKQEERSKFSQEKAAEYERSCGKIWTSYPHAGIKKAVKDRGLDSLLEQAREENPLKDPPPPPAVDGLSS
;
A
#
# COMPACT_ATOMS: atom_id res chain seq x y z
N MET A 1 14.48 1.92 -7.93
CA MET A 1 13.30 1.09 -7.57
C MET A 1 13.75 -0.05 -6.68
N ALA A 2 12.88 -0.50 -5.77
CA ALA A 2 13.20 -1.55 -4.81
C ALA A 2 13.25 -2.94 -5.47
N HIS A 3 14.04 -3.83 -4.89
CA HIS A 3 14.05 -5.26 -5.23
C HIS A 3 12.92 -5.99 -4.50
N SER A 4 12.47 -7.12 -5.06
CA SER A 4 11.53 -8.02 -4.40
C SER A 4 12.30 -8.98 -3.48
N LEU A 5 11.58 -9.58 -2.50
CA LEU A 5 12.10 -10.64 -1.63
C LEU A 5 12.55 -11.90 -2.41
N ALA A 6 11.84 -12.17 -3.51
CA ALA A 6 12.16 -13.17 -4.53
C ALA A 6 12.66 -12.42 -5.77
N GLU A 7 13.85 -12.75 -6.25
CA GLU A 7 14.50 -12.06 -7.38
C GLU A 7 13.71 -12.24 -8.68
N GLU A 8 13.09 -13.40 -8.87
CA GLU A 8 12.23 -13.70 -10.02
C GLU A 8 11.01 -12.76 -10.09
N CYS A 9 10.63 -12.15 -8.96
CA CYS A 9 9.51 -11.20 -8.89
C CYS A 9 9.96 -9.74 -9.13
N THR A 10 11.26 -9.45 -9.14
CA THR A 10 11.78 -8.07 -9.25
C THR A 10 11.34 -7.35 -10.54
N PRO A 11 11.40 -7.95 -11.75
CA PRO A 11 10.98 -7.27 -12.99
C PRO A 11 9.50 -6.89 -12.97
N LEU A 12 8.63 -7.84 -12.59
CA LEU A 12 7.18 -7.62 -12.49
C LEU A 12 6.83 -6.60 -11.40
N LYS A 13 7.52 -6.63 -10.26
CA LYS A 13 7.35 -5.63 -9.21
C LYS A 13 7.64 -4.22 -9.75
N ARG A 14 8.71 -4.03 -10.52
CA ARG A 14 9.06 -2.72 -11.09
C ARG A 14 8.01 -2.22 -12.07
N GLU A 15 7.47 -3.11 -12.90
CA GLU A 15 6.38 -2.78 -13.83
C GLU A 15 5.10 -2.39 -13.08
N TYR A 16 4.73 -3.17 -12.07
CA TYR A 16 3.59 -2.84 -11.20
C TYR A 16 3.79 -1.53 -10.45
N ASP A 17 4.95 -1.34 -9.78
CA ASP A 17 5.27 -0.14 -9.02
C ASP A 17 5.23 1.10 -9.93
N ALA A 18 5.73 1.01 -11.17
CA ALA A 18 5.67 2.11 -12.14
C ALA A 18 4.22 2.47 -12.51
N CYS A 19 3.38 1.48 -12.81
CA CYS A 19 1.96 1.70 -13.09
C CYS A 19 1.23 2.29 -11.88
N PHE A 20 1.42 1.69 -10.72
CA PHE A 20 0.80 2.10 -9.46
C PHE A 20 1.18 3.54 -9.12
N ASN A 21 2.47 3.91 -9.19
CA ASN A 21 2.91 5.26 -8.85
C ASN A 21 2.26 6.32 -9.76
N ALA A 22 2.20 6.06 -11.07
CA ALA A 22 1.55 6.97 -12.02
C ALA A 22 0.05 7.13 -11.74
N TRP A 23 -0.64 6.03 -11.42
CA TRP A 23 -2.05 6.08 -10.99
C TRP A 23 -2.22 6.80 -9.65
N PHE A 24 -1.33 6.54 -8.70
CA PHE A 24 -1.40 6.98 -7.31
C PHE A 24 -1.23 8.50 -7.19
N GLU A 25 -0.34 9.10 -7.98
CA GLU A 25 -0.21 10.56 -8.07
C GLU A 25 -1.57 11.21 -8.38
N GLY A 26 -2.30 10.68 -9.37
CA GLY A 26 -3.64 11.17 -9.70
C GLY A 26 -4.71 10.82 -8.66
N TYR A 27 -4.55 9.71 -7.92
CA TYR A 27 -5.48 9.34 -6.84
C TYR A 27 -5.43 10.31 -5.66
N LEU A 28 -4.27 10.91 -5.38
CA LEU A 28 -4.08 11.78 -4.23
C LEU A 28 -4.72 13.17 -4.36
N GLU A 29 -5.01 13.65 -5.56
CA GLU A 29 -5.52 15.01 -5.85
C GLU A 29 -6.67 15.50 -4.92
N PRO A 30 -7.74 14.74 -4.63
CA PRO A 30 -8.82 15.19 -3.74
C PRO A 30 -8.44 15.19 -2.25
N ALA A 31 -7.43 14.40 -1.87
CA ALA A 31 -6.93 14.37 -0.49
C ALA A 31 -6.06 15.61 -0.21
N VAL A 32 -5.34 16.11 -1.22
CA VAL A 32 -4.53 17.34 -1.12
C VAL A 32 -5.38 18.60 -1.28
N SER A 33 -6.51 18.54 -1.99
CA SER A 33 -7.46 19.66 -2.02
C SER A 33 -8.27 19.72 -0.72
N ALA A 34 -8.00 20.73 0.09
CA ALA A 34 -8.59 20.96 1.42
C ALA A 34 -10.11 21.21 1.43
N ALA A 35 -10.81 21.09 0.28
CA ALA A 35 -12.20 21.51 0.09
C ALA A 35 -13.16 20.40 -0.39
N ALA A 36 -12.66 19.20 -0.72
CA ALA A 36 -13.51 18.16 -1.30
C ALA A 36 -14.51 17.58 -0.27
N LYS A 37 -15.81 17.60 -0.60
CA LYS A 37 -16.86 17.01 0.23
C LYS A 37 -16.72 15.48 0.26
N GLN A 38 -17.22 14.85 1.33
CA GLN A 38 -17.13 13.39 1.51
C GLN A 38 -17.71 12.60 0.32
N GLU A 39 -18.83 13.06 -0.23
CA GLU A 39 -19.48 12.44 -1.39
C GLU A 39 -18.61 12.54 -2.66
N GLU A 40 -17.99 13.70 -2.89
CA GLU A 40 -17.08 13.92 -4.03
C GLU A 40 -15.82 13.07 -3.90
N ARG A 41 -15.27 12.94 -2.68
CA ARG A 41 -14.14 12.04 -2.40
C ARG A 41 -14.50 10.58 -2.66
N SER A 42 -15.67 10.14 -2.21
CA SER A 42 -16.16 8.77 -2.45
C SER A 42 -16.30 8.49 -3.94
N LYS A 43 -16.97 9.37 -4.69
CA LYS A 43 -17.16 9.22 -6.13
C LYS A 43 -15.82 9.19 -6.87
N PHE A 44 -14.92 10.11 -6.56
CA PHE A 44 -13.59 10.14 -7.16
C PHE A 44 -12.79 8.87 -6.85
N SER A 45 -12.87 8.37 -5.60
CA SER A 45 -12.18 7.14 -5.21
C SER A 45 -12.68 5.92 -5.99
N GLN A 46 -13.99 5.84 -6.27
CA GLN A 46 -14.58 4.78 -7.07
C GLN A 46 -14.15 4.86 -8.53
N GLU A 47 -14.14 6.06 -9.12
CA GLU A 47 -13.67 6.27 -10.49
C GLU A 47 -12.19 5.90 -10.64
N LYS A 48 -11.36 6.30 -9.68
CA LYS A 48 -9.94 5.92 -9.65
C LYS A 48 -9.74 4.43 -9.42
N ALA A 49 -10.57 3.77 -8.61
CA ALA A 49 -10.52 2.32 -8.48
C ALA A 49 -10.83 1.62 -9.82
N ALA A 50 -11.83 2.08 -10.56
CA ALA A 50 -12.11 1.56 -11.91
C ALA A 50 -11.00 1.86 -12.92
N GLU A 51 -10.30 3.00 -12.80
CA GLU A 51 -9.09 3.29 -13.56
C GLU A 51 -7.97 2.30 -13.23
N TYR A 52 -7.66 2.10 -11.94
CA TYR A 52 -6.66 1.15 -11.46
C TYR A 52 -6.89 -0.25 -12.01
N GLU A 53 -8.11 -0.77 -11.91
CA GLU A 53 -8.43 -2.13 -12.38
C GLU A 53 -8.17 -2.29 -13.88
N ARG A 54 -8.42 -1.24 -14.68
CA ARG A 54 -8.19 -1.26 -16.13
C ARG A 54 -6.71 -1.13 -16.49
N SER A 55 -5.94 -0.31 -15.75
CA SER A 55 -4.55 0.00 -16.08
C SER A 55 -3.54 -0.92 -15.40
N CYS A 56 -3.64 -1.07 -14.07
CA CYS A 56 -2.67 -1.79 -13.25
C CYS A 56 -3.19 -3.13 -12.71
N GLY A 57 -4.52 -3.31 -12.63
CA GLY A 57 -5.15 -4.52 -12.10
C GLY A 57 -4.72 -5.80 -12.81
N LYS A 58 -4.47 -5.74 -14.13
CA LYS A 58 -3.92 -6.88 -14.89
C LYS A 58 -2.48 -7.21 -14.51
N ILE A 59 -1.63 -6.22 -14.26
CA ILE A 59 -0.23 -6.43 -13.84
C ILE A 59 -0.18 -6.98 -12.41
N TRP A 60 -1.07 -6.47 -11.56
CA TRP A 60 -1.27 -6.98 -10.20
C TRP A 60 -1.71 -8.46 -10.20
N THR A 61 -2.71 -8.80 -11.01
CA THR A 61 -3.26 -10.16 -11.10
C THR A 61 -2.41 -11.13 -11.92
N SER A 62 -1.61 -10.65 -12.88
CA SER A 62 -0.74 -11.47 -13.74
C SER A 62 0.44 -12.10 -13.02
N TYR A 63 0.52 -11.92 -11.69
CA TYR A 63 1.22 -12.78 -10.77
C TYR A 63 2.75 -12.74 -10.88
N PRO A 64 3.32 -12.03 -9.91
CA PRO A 64 4.31 -12.57 -8.98
C PRO A 64 3.69 -12.84 -7.58
N HIS A 65 2.35 -12.79 -7.42
CA HIS A 65 1.70 -12.82 -6.12
C HIS A 65 1.96 -14.05 -5.27
N ALA A 66 2.15 -15.22 -5.85
CA ALA A 66 2.65 -16.37 -5.09
C ALA A 66 4.06 -16.81 -5.43
N GLY A 67 4.79 -16.04 -6.23
CA GLY A 67 6.25 -15.96 -6.06
C GLY A 67 6.59 -15.27 -4.74
N ILE A 68 6.01 -14.08 -4.49
CA ILE A 68 6.21 -13.35 -3.23
C ILE A 68 5.60 -14.10 -2.03
N LYS A 69 4.37 -14.64 -2.11
CA LYS A 69 3.80 -15.45 -1.00
C LYS A 69 4.62 -16.71 -0.75
N LYS A 70 5.13 -17.37 -1.79
CA LYS A 70 6.05 -18.51 -1.61
C LYS A 70 7.33 -18.07 -0.91
N ALA A 71 7.97 -17.00 -1.34
CA ALA A 71 9.19 -16.48 -0.71
C ALA A 71 8.97 -16.08 0.76
N VAL A 72 7.80 -15.51 1.08
CA VAL A 72 7.38 -15.21 2.45
C VAL A 72 7.28 -16.49 3.29
N LYS A 73 6.62 -17.52 2.76
CA LYS A 73 6.45 -18.81 3.43
C LYS A 73 7.78 -19.56 3.60
N ASP A 74 8.60 -19.61 2.55
CA ASP A 74 9.90 -20.27 2.55
C ASP A 74 10.87 -19.63 3.58
N ARG A 75 10.63 -18.36 3.95
CA ARG A 75 11.36 -17.65 5.02
C ARG A 75 10.70 -17.72 6.39
N GLY A 76 9.57 -18.41 6.54
CA GLY A 76 8.84 -18.56 7.79
C GLY A 76 8.25 -17.24 8.32
N LEU A 77 7.96 -16.27 7.44
CA LEU A 77 7.40 -14.97 7.81
C LEU A 77 5.88 -14.93 7.71
N ASP A 78 5.25 -15.99 7.20
CA ASP A 78 3.83 -16.04 6.90
C ASP A 78 2.95 -15.83 8.14
N SER A 79 3.19 -16.55 9.24
CA SER A 79 2.41 -16.38 10.46
C SER A 79 2.57 -15.00 11.10
N LEU A 80 3.78 -14.44 11.08
CA LEU A 80 4.06 -13.10 11.63
C LEU A 80 3.38 -12.00 10.80
N LEU A 81 3.46 -12.10 9.48
CA LEU A 81 2.80 -11.16 8.57
C LEU A 81 1.28 -11.28 8.62
N GLU A 82 0.73 -12.48 8.84
CA GLU A 82 -0.72 -12.67 9.03
C GLU A 82 -1.21 -11.96 10.30
N GLN A 83 -0.56 -12.22 11.44
CA GLN A 83 -0.88 -11.55 12.71
C GLN A 83 -0.80 -10.03 12.58
N ALA A 84 0.30 -9.50 12.01
CA ALA A 84 0.47 -8.07 11.83
C ALA A 84 -0.57 -7.43 10.89
N ARG A 85 -1.16 -8.20 9.96
CA ARG A 85 -2.22 -7.69 9.06
C ARG A 85 -3.60 -7.68 9.71
N GLU A 86 -3.81 -8.43 10.78
CA GLU A 86 -5.03 -8.38 11.60
C GLU A 86 -5.01 -7.20 12.57
N GLU A 87 -3.83 -6.68 12.89
CA GLU A 87 -3.67 -5.46 13.69
C GLU A 87 -4.25 -4.24 12.94
N ASN A 88 -4.88 -3.33 13.70
CA ASN A 88 -5.35 -2.04 13.18
C ASN A 88 -4.68 -0.91 13.97
N PRO A 89 -3.41 -0.58 13.65
CA PRO A 89 -2.57 0.28 14.48
C PRO A 89 -3.03 1.75 14.54
N LEU A 90 -3.96 2.17 13.68
CA LEU A 90 -4.47 3.54 13.63
C LEU A 90 -5.78 3.75 14.41
N LYS A 91 -6.18 2.78 15.26
CA LYS A 91 -7.36 2.92 16.13
C LYS A 91 -7.14 3.95 17.24
N ASP A 92 -5.94 3.96 17.81
CA ASP A 92 -5.57 4.87 18.87
C ASP A 92 -4.63 5.94 18.31
N PRO A 93 -4.80 7.22 18.70
CA PRO A 93 -3.84 8.25 18.32
C PRO A 93 -2.45 7.86 18.86
N PRO A 94 -1.36 8.18 18.14
CA PRO A 94 -0.02 7.90 18.64
C PRO A 94 0.14 8.55 20.03
N PRO A 95 0.78 7.86 20.99
CA PRO A 95 1.02 8.45 22.30
C PRO A 95 1.76 9.77 22.11
N PRO A 96 1.44 10.81 22.91
CA PRO A 96 2.18 12.05 22.86
C PRO A 96 3.68 11.75 23.05
N PRO A 97 4.57 12.48 22.36
CA PRO A 97 6.01 12.24 22.47
C PRO A 97 6.41 12.26 23.95
N ALA A 98 7.19 11.26 24.36
CA ALA A 98 7.70 11.18 25.73
C ALA A 98 8.47 12.47 26.01
N VAL A 99 8.02 13.20 27.03
CA VAL A 99 8.76 14.35 27.56
C VAL A 99 9.95 13.81 28.34
N ASP A 100 10.99 13.38 27.63
CA ASP A 100 12.29 13.13 28.23
C ASP A 100 12.86 14.46 28.75
N GLY A 101 12.76 14.64 30.07
CA GLY A 101 13.56 15.60 30.82
C GLY A 101 12.89 16.93 31.15
N LEU A 102 12.12 16.95 32.23
CA LEU A 102 12.24 18.08 33.17
C LEU A 102 12.39 17.53 34.59
N SER A 103 13.65 17.23 34.92
CA SER A 103 14.12 17.20 36.30
C SER A 103 14.01 18.62 36.87
N SER A 104 13.37 18.76 38.03
CA SER A 104 13.63 19.83 39.00
C SER A 104 13.39 19.27 40.38
#